data_AF-A0A7S4PK69-F1
#
_entry.id   AF-A0A7S4PK69-F1
#
_cell.length_a   1.000
_cell.length_b   1.000
_cell.length_c   1.000
_cell.angle_alpha   90.00
_cell.angle_beta   90.00
_cell.angle_gamma   90.00
#
_symmetry.space_group_name_H-M   'P 1'
#
loop_
_entity.id
_entity.type
_entity.pdbx_description
1 polymer ?
#
loop_
_entity_poly.entity_id
_entity_poly.type
_entity_poly.pdbx_seq_one_letter_code
_entity_poly.pdbx_strand_id
1 'polypeptide(L)'
;NSRESMKELYHRLLNPLLMQTYGFLSRQAKSVRVVIYSMRSSFFLYESAFRETVIPLRWDLSWHDGAQIYLPPKCLTGKMILDTYSSPVALLDEEKHDLESAFDRLLITREVIREALMLTYVPTMVLSAKKKSVFHTAKHLGANLDSTFLWDDNPSLSNDPRVFSISPYSAMTEESKSVLTTFLEEHLPLESLEPSLIEYMLGADEQDRVIARNAETGKLEFRIPTFHPEMFNPRLRM
;
A
#
# COMPACT_ATOMS: atom_id res chain seq x y z
N ASN A 1 7.74 -20.11 -0.07
CA ASN A 1 6.79 -19.85 1.03
C ASN A 1 6.44 -18.35 1.08
N SER A 2 5.99 -17.75 -0.04
CA SER A 2 6.02 -16.27 -0.22
C SER A 2 4.80 -15.51 0.31
N ARG A 3 3.58 -16.07 0.24
CA ARG A 3 2.36 -15.33 0.61
C ARG A 3 2.24 -15.07 2.11
N GLU A 4 2.43 -16.09 2.94
CA GLU A 4 2.33 -15.94 4.40
C GLU A 4 3.42 -15.03 4.96
N SER A 5 4.67 -15.16 4.48
CA SER A 5 5.74 -14.23 4.85
C SER A 5 5.45 -12.79 4.40
N MET A 6 4.86 -12.59 3.22
CA MET A 6 4.40 -11.25 2.82
C MET A 6 3.28 -10.74 3.74
N LYS A 7 2.29 -11.57 4.06
CA LYS A 7 1.19 -11.20 4.96
C LYS A 7 1.70 -10.79 6.33
N GLU A 8 2.64 -11.57 6.89
CA GLU A 8 3.30 -11.27 8.16
C GLU A 8 4.11 -9.96 8.09
N LEU A 9 4.83 -9.73 6.99
CA LEU A 9 5.50 -8.46 6.73
C LEU A 9 4.48 -7.30 6.77
N TYR A 10 3.38 -7.39 6.03
CA TYR A 10 2.36 -6.34 6.00
C TYR A 10 1.70 -6.12 7.37
N HIS A 11 1.49 -7.17 8.17
CA HIS A 11 1.01 -7.04 9.56
C HIS A 11 1.97 -6.21 10.40
N ARG A 12 3.27 -6.44 10.27
CA ARG A 12 4.31 -5.64 10.94
C ARG A 12 4.33 -4.21 10.43
N LEU A 13 4.11 -4.00 9.13
CA LEU A 13 4.12 -2.66 8.52
C LEU A 13 2.85 -1.84 8.76
N LEU A 14 1.82 -2.38 9.40
CA LEU A 14 0.58 -1.64 9.66
C LEU A 14 0.84 -0.37 10.49
N ASN A 15 0.14 0.71 10.14
CA ASN A 15 0.17 1.92 10.95
C ASN A 15 -0.38 1.60 12.36
N PRO A 16 0.37 1.88 13.45
CA PRO A 16 -0.04 1.52 14.81
C PRO A 16 -1.35 2.20 15.24
N LEU A 17 -1.70 3.34 14.64
CA LEU A 17 -2.92 4.09 14.97
C LEU A 17 -4.17 3.57 14.23
N LEU A 18 -4.03 2.65 13.27
CA LEU A 18 -5.13 2.16 12.45
C LEU A 18 -6.28 1.60 13.31
N MET A 19 -5.96 0.68 14.23
CA MET A 19 -6.95 0.02 15.10
C MET A 19 -7.58 0.99 16.08
N GLN A 20 -6.78 1.88 16.70
CA GLN A 20 -7.27 2.89 17.63
C GLN A 20 -8.26 3.85 16.96
N THR A 21 -7.90 4.35 15.76
CA THR A 21 -8.71 5.29 14.99
C THR A 21 -10.02 4.64 14.56
N TYR A 22 -9.95 3.41 14.05
CA TYR A 22 -11.16 2.64 13.71
C TYR A 22 -12.05 2.40 14.92
N GLY A 23 -11.49 1.98 16.06
CA GLY A 23 -12.22 1.75 17.31
C GLY A 23 -12.85 3.02 17.90
N PHE A 24 -12.26 4.19 17.69
CA PHE A 24 -12.87 5.47 18.06
C PHE A 24 -14.10 5.77 17.20
N LEU A 25 -13.95 5.66 15.87
CA LEU A 25 -15.03 5.99 14.92
C LEU A 25 -16.18 4.98 14.98
N SER A 26 -15.89 3.69 15.16
CA SER A 26 -16.90 2.64 15.28
C SER A 26 -17.76 2.77 16.53
N ARG A 27 -17.25 3.39 17.60
CA ARG A 27 -18.03 3.71 18.81
C ARG A 27 -18.95 4.92 18.64
N GLN A 28 -18.61 5.85 17.74
CA GLN A 28 -19.39 7.06 17.49
C GLN A 28 -20.46 6.88 16.41
N ALA A 29 -20.24 5.95 15.47
CA ALA A 29 -21.14 5.69 14.36
C ALA A 29 -21.96 4.42 14.56
N LYS A 30 -23.20 4.39 14.04
CA LYS A 30 -24.03 3.17 14.03
C LYS A 30 -23.42 2.04 13.19
N SER A 31 -22.68 2.38 12.14
CA SER A 31 -21.99 1.44 11.25
C SER A 31 -20.88 2.17 10.51
N VAL A 32 -19.71 1.53 10.39
CA VAL A 32 -18.54 2.06 9.68
C VAL A 32 -18.20 1.13 8.50
N ARG A 33 -18.24 1.69 7.29
CA ARG A 33 -17.81 1.00 6.06
C ARG A 33 -16.38 1.42 5.72
N VAL A 34 -15.46 0.47 5.70
CA VAL A 34 -14.06 0.63 5.36
C VAL A 34 -13.87 0.38 3.86
N VAL A 35 -13.13 1.29 3.23
CA VAL A 35 -12.71 1.21 1.82
C VAL A 35 -11.23 1.49 1.79
N ILE A 36 -10.46 0.66 1.08
CA ILE A 36 -9.01 0.84 0.96
C ILE A 36 -8.73 1.61 -0.32
N TYR A 37 -8.15 2.80 -0.19
CA TYR A 37 -7.90 3.68 -1.32
C TYR A 37 -6.39 3.86 -1.55
N SER A 38 -5.88 3.35 -2.67
CA SER A 38 -4.48 3.49 -3.08
C SER A 38 -4.32 4.26 -4.40
N MET A 39 -3.28 5.08 -4.51
CA MET A 39 -2.92 5.78 -5.75
C MET A 39 -1.81 4.97 -6.44
N ARG A 40 -2.13 4.38 -7.60
CA ARG A 40 -1.27 3.45 -8.35
C ARG A 40 -1.61 3.54 -9.84
N SER A 41 -0.95 4.46 -10.55
CA SER A 41 -1.09 4.62 -12.00
C SER A 41 -0.64 3.38 -12.78
N SER A 42 0.25 2.56 -12.21
CA SER A 42 0.77 1.34 -12.84
C SER A 42 -0.28 0.26 -13.13
N PHE A 43 -1.48 0.33 -12.51
CA PHE A 43 -2.62 -0.55 -12.84
C PHE A 43 -3.52 -0.02 -13.97
N PHE A 44 -3.15 1.12 -14.56
CA PHE A 44 -3.81 1.73 -15.72
C PHE A 44 -2.87 1.81 -16.92
N LEU A 45 -1.58 2.02 -16.67
CA LEU A 45 -0.52 2.06 -17.67
C LEU A 45 0.67 1.28 -17.13
N TYR A 46 1.04 0.21 -17.81
CA TYR A 46 2.17 -0.64 -17.43
C TYR A 46 3.32 -0.43 -18.41
N GLU A 47 4.43 0.09 -17.92
CA GLU A 47 5.67 0.19 -18.68
C GLU A 47 6.40 -1.15 -18.57
N SER A 48 6.49 -1.88 -19.68
CA SER A 48 7.07 -3.22 -19.66
C SER A 48 8.58 -3.18 -19.50
N ALA A 49 9.10 -3.97 -18.55
CA ALA A 49 10.53 -4.22 -18.43
C ALA A 49 11.05 -5.26 -19.44
N PHE A 50 10.15 -5.92 -20.18
CA PHE A 50 10.48 -7.05 -21.08
C PHE A 50 10.44 -6.65 -22.57
N ARG A 51 9.87 -5.49 -22.87
CA ARG A 51 9.81 -4.91 -24.21
C ARG A 51 9.62 -3.40 -24.13
N GLU A 52 10.05 -2.68 -25.15
CA GLU A 52 9.90 -1.22 -25.24
C GLU A 52 8.44 -0.85 -25.57
N THR A 53 7.53 -1.02 -24.62
CA THR A 53 6.10 -0.78 -24.81
C THR A 53 5.44 -0.38 -23.50
N VAL A 54 4.60 0.66 -23.57
CA VAL A 54 3.67 1.03 -22.51
C VAL A 54 2.30 0.46 -22.85
N ILE A 55 1.76 -0.36 -21.95
CA ILE A 55 0.54 -1.11 -22.15
C ILE A 55 -0.59 -0.42 -21.36
N PRO A 56 -1.62 0.12 -22.02
CA PRO A 56 -2.84 0.53 -21.35
C PRO A 56 -3.50 -0.71 -20.76
N LEU A 57 -3.69 -0.73 -19.45
CA LEU A 57 -4.32 -1.83 -18.74
C LEU A 57 -5.82 -1.56 -18.60
N ARG A 58 -6.61 -2.54 -19.00
CA ARG A 58 -8.07 -2.56 -18.82
C ARG A 58 -8.46 -3.89 -18.22
N TRP A 59 -9.38 -3.82 -17.27
CA TRP A 59 -9.92 -4.96 -16.53
C TRP A 59 -11.39 -5.11 -16.90
N ASP A 60 -12.18 -5.82 -16.10
CA ASP A 60 -13.63 -5.76 -16.21
C ASP A 60 -14.10 -4.29 -16.19
N LEU A 61 -14.74 -3.86 -17.28
CA LEU A 61 -15.13 -2.47 -17.50
C LEU A 61 -16.12 -1.95 -16.45
N SER A 62 -16.90 -2.84 -15.82
CA SER A 62 -17.81 -2.46 -14.72
C SER A 62 -17.08 -1.98 -13.47
N TRP A 63 -15.77 -2.27 -13.35
CA TRP A 63 -14.94 -1.81 -12.24
C TRP A 63 -14.32 -0.44 -12.49
N HIS A 64 -14.43 0.11 -13.70
CA HIS A 64 -13.83 1.39 -14.06
C HIS A 64 -14.83 2.53 -13.91
N ASP A 65 -14.41 3.60 -13.23
CA ASP A 65 -15.09 4.89 -13.26
C ASP A 65 -14.04 6.01 -13.33
N GLY A 66 -13.95 6.63 -14.50
CA GLY A 66 -12.96 7.65 -14.80
C GLY A 66 -11.53 7.14 -14.64
N ALA A 67 -10.81 7.69 -13.65
CA ALA A 67 -9.42 7.33 -13.34
C ALA A 67 -9.31 6.42 -12.10
N GLN A 68 -10.36 5.65 -11.82
CA GLN A 68 -10.45 4.74 -10.68
C GLN A 68 -10.87 3.34 -11.11
N ILE A 69 -10.29 2.32 -10.45
CA ILE A 69 -10.66 0.91 -10.55
C ILE A 69 -11.17 0.47 -9.18
N TYR A 70 -12.38 -0.07 -9.13
CA TYR A 70 -13.05 -0.56 -7.93
C TYR A 70 -12.99 -2.08 -7.90
N LEU A 71 -11.93 -2.62 -7.30
CA LEU A 71 -11.76 -4.06 -7.17
C LEU A 71 -12.82 -4.62 -6.19
N PRO A 72 -13.71 -5.51 -6.66
CA PRO A 72 -14.80 -5.98 -5.85
C PRO A 72 -14.31 -6.94 -4.75
N PRO A 73 -15.06 -7.08 -3.63
CA PRO A 73 -14.72 -7.99 -2.54
C PRO A 73 -14.48 -9.45 -2.96
N LYS A 74 -15.13 -9.88 -4.05
CA LYS A 74 -15.03 -11.25 -4.60
C LYS A 74 -13.69 -11.56 -5.28
N CYS A 75 -12.89 -10.56 -5.66
CA CYS A 75 -11.58 -10.80 -6.28
C CYS A 75 -10.57 -11.10 -5.18
N LEU A 76 -10.21 -12.38 -4.98
CA LEU A 76 -9.38 -12.82 -3.85
C LEU A 76 -7.90 -13.02 -4.21
N THR A 77 -7.58 -13.23 -5.49
CA THR A 77 -6.22 -13.42 -5.98
C THR A 77 -5.90 -12.52 -7.17
N GLY A 78 -4.61 -12.26 -7.41
CA GLY A 78 -4.15 -11.52 -8.58
C GLY A 78 -4.58 -12.19 -9.88
N LYS A 79 -4.53 -13.53 -9.94
CA LYS A 79 -5.04 -14.31 -11.06
C LYS A 79 -6.51 -14.01 -11.40
N MET A 80 -7.39 -13.95 -10.40
CA MET A 80 -8.82 -13.64 -10.64
C MET A 80 -9.03 -12.27 -11.28
N ILE A 81 -8.14 -11.31 -11.00
CA ILE A 81 -8.17 -9.97 -11.61
C ILE A 81 -7.60 -10.03 -13.02
N LEU A 82 -6.46 -10.71 -13.22
CA LEU A 82 -5.85 -10.90 -14.52
C LEU A 82 -6.74 -11.64 -15.52
N ASP A 83 -7.53 -12.60 -15.06
CA ASP A 83 -8.49 -13.32 -15.91
C ASP A 83 -9.59 -12.37 -16.47
N THR A 84 -9.72 -11.13 -15.96
CA THR A 84 -10.61 -10.08 -16.49
C THR A 84 -9.92 -9.08 -17.41
N TYR A 85 -8.63 -9.28 -17.70
CA TYR A 85 -7.87 -8.40 -18.58
C TYR A 85 -8.53 -8.30 -19.96
N SER A 86 -8.78 -7.06 -20.40
CA SER A 86 -9.62 -6.77 -21.57
C SER A 86 -8.96 -5.80 -22.55
N SER A 87 -7.68 -5.47 -22.35
CA SER A 87 -6.95 -4.60 -23.26
C SER A 87 -6.56 -5.30 -24.56
N PRO A 88 -6.49 -4.56 -25.69
CA PRO A 88 -6.22 -5.15 -27.01
C PRO A 88 -4.78 -5.65 -27.16
N VAL A 89 -3.86 -5.19 -26.32
CA VAL A 89 -2.45 -5.61 -26.33
C VAL A 89 -2.33 -6.87 -25.50
N ALA A 90 -1.88 -7.98 -26.10
CA ALA A 90 -1.63 -9.21 -25.36
C ALA A 90 -0.45 -9.02 -24.39
N LEU A 91 -0.62 -9.48 -23.15
CA LEU A 91 0.43 -9.53 -22.14
C LEU A 91 1.33 -10.75 -22.39
N LEU A 92 2.65 -10.56 -22.25
CA LEU A 92 3.62 -11.65 -22.14
C LEU A 92 3.44 -12.38 -20.80
N ASP A 93 3.96 -13.60 -20.69
CA ASP A 93 3.78 -14.39 -19.46
C ASP A 93 4.54 -13.77 -18.28
N GLU A 94 5.69 -13.14 -18.54
CA GLU A 94 6.47 -12.40 -17.55
C GLU A 94 5.71 -11.14 -17.07
N GLU A 95 5.03 -10.44 -17.99
CA GLU A 95 4.20 -9.27 -17.67
C GLU A 95 2.97 -9.67 -16.83
N LYS A 96 2.34 -10.80 -17.16
CA LYS A 96 1.26 -11.38 -16.34
C LYS A 96 1.78 -11.71 -14.94
N HIS A 97 2.95 -12.34 -14.83
CA HIS A 97 3.51 -12.71 -13.54
C HIS A 97 3.82 -11.49 -12.65
N ASP A 98 4.38 -10.41 -13.23
CA ASP A 98 4.63 -9.18 -12.49
C ASP A 98 3.32 -8.51 -12.04
N LEU A 99 2.33 -8.40 -12.93
CA LEU A 99 1.01 -7.86 -12.61
C LEU A 99 0.28 -8.71 -11.56
N GLU A 100 0.36 -10.04 -11.65
CA GLU A 100 -0.20 -10.96 -10.66
C GLU A 100 0.39 -10.69 -9.29
N SER A 101 1.71 -10.61 -9.21
CA SER A 101 2.46 -10.33 -7.98
C SER A 101 2.14 -8.95 -7.43
N ALA A 102 1.95 -7.94 -8.29
CA ALA A 102 1.51 -6.60 -7.89
C ALA A 102 0.09 -6.60 -7.30
N PHE A 103 -0.85 -7.33 -7.91
CA PHE A 103 -2.20 -7.48 -7.36
C PHE A 103 -2.22 -8.30 -6.08
N ASP A 104 -1.46 -9.38 -5.97
CA ASP A 104 -1.41 -10.18 -4.75
C ASP A 104 -0.91 -9.36 -3.56
N ARG A 105 0.11 -8.51 -3.74
CA ARG A 105 0.56 -7.57 -2.70
C ARG A 105 -0.55 -6.62 -2.23
N LEU A 106 -1.36 -6.10 -3.15
CA LEU A 106 -2.53 -5.29 -2.82
C LEU A 106 -3.58 -6.10 -2.04
N LEU A 107 -3.90 -7.30 -2.51
CA LEU A 107 -4.93 -8.15 -1.89
C LEU A 107 -4.51 -8.66 -0.51
N ILE A 108 -3.22 -8.90 -0.30
CA ILE A 108 -2.63 -9.18 1.02
C ILE A 108 -2.79 -7.97 1.94
N THR A 109 -2.50 -6.75 1.47
CA THR A 109 -2.74 -5.53 2.26
C THR A 109 -4.20 -5.42 2.68
N ARG A 110 -5.13 -5.75 1.78
CA ARG A 110 -6.57 -5.79 2.08
C ARG A 110 -6.94 -6.82 3.13
N GLU A 111 -6.34 -8.00 3.06
CA GLU A 111 -6.54 -9.09 4.01
C GLU A 111 -6.03 -8.71 5.41
N VAL A 112 -4.81 -8.16 5.48
CA VAL A 112 -4.19 -7.66 6.71
C VAL A 112 -5.03 -6.55 7.37
N ILE A 113 -5.50 -5.57 6.60
CA ILE A 113 -6.38 -4.51 7.13
C ILE A 113 -7.72 -5.09 7.60
N ARG A 114 -8.31 -6.04 6.86
CA ARG A 114 -9.55 -6.72 7.27
C ARG A 114 -9.37 -7.40 8.63
N GLU A 115 -8.28 -8.14 8.79
CA GLU A 115 -7.98 -8.88 10.01
C GLU A 115 -7.69 -7.95 11.19
N ALA A 116 -6.81 -6.96 11.01
CA ALA A 116 -6.45 -6.01 12.05
C ALA A 116 -7.67 -5.21 12.56
N LEU A 117 -8.60 -4.89 11.67
CA LEU A 117 -9.83 -4.17 12.03
C LEU A 117 -11.00 -5.11 12.41
N MET A 118 -10.78 -6.42 12.43
CA MET A 118 -11.81 -7.45 12.70
C MET A 118 -13.07 -7.28 11.85
N LEU A 119 -12.93 -6.89 10.57
CA LEU A 119 -14.06 -6.67 9.68
C LEU A 119 -14.71 -8.00 9.31
N THR A 120 -16.04 -8.07 9.42
CA THR A 120 -16.84 -9.23 9.02
C THR A 120 -17.04 -9.36 7.50
N TYR A 121 -16.52 -8.40 6.73
CA TYR A 121 -16.61 -8.35 5.28
C TYR A 121 -15.24 -8.02 4.67
N VAL A 122 -15.04 -8.38 3.40
CA VAL A 122 -13.86 -7.97 2.64
C VAL A 122 -14.08 -6.54 2.12
N PRO A 123 -13.25 -5.55 2.51
CA PRO A 123 -13.47 -4.16 2.11
C PRO A 123 -13.22 -3.98 0.61
N THR A 124 -13.95 -3.04 -0.01
CA THR A 124 -13.69 -2.64 -1.40
C THR A 124 -12.32 -1.98 -1.49
N MET A 125 -11.57 -2.27 -2.56
CA MET A 125 -10.31 -1.60 -2.85
C MET A 125 -10.46 -0.70 -4.07
N VAL A 126 -10.03 0.54 -3.93
CA VAL A 126 -10.06 1.57 -4.97
C VAL A 126 -8.63 1.89 -5.34
N LEU A 127 -8.29 1.69 -6.60
CA LEU A 127 -7.02 2.07 -7.19
C LEU A 127 -7.25 3.31 -8.05
N SER A 128 -6.41 4.33 -7.96
CA SER A 128 -6.53 5.50 -8.83
C SER A 128 -5.22 5.91 -9.50
N ALA A 129 -5.34 6.31 -10.76
CA ALA A 129 -4.26 6.92 -11.54
C ALA A 129 -4.08 8.43 -11.24
N LYS A 130 -5.04 9.05 -10.56
CA LYS A 130 -5.02 10.48 -10.22
C LYS A 130 -5.05 10.65 -8.69
N LYS A 131 -4.85 11.89 -8.25
CA LYS A 131 -4.98 12.29 -6.85
C LYS A 131 -6.30 11.80 -6.27
N LYS A 132 -6.26 11.32 -5.02
CA LYS A 132 -7.42 10.75 -4.35
C LYS A 132 -8.57 11.76 -4.26
N SER A 133 -9.80 11.31 -4.49
CA SER A 133 -11.02 12.14 -4.39
C SER A 133 -12.07 11.45 -3.52
N VAL A 134 -12.22 11.94 -2.29
CA VAL A 134 -13.23 11.43 -1.34
C VAL A 134 -14.63 11.53 -1.94
N PHE A 135 -14.92 12.67 -2.59
CA PHE A 135 -16.23 12.93 -3.18
C PHE A 135 -16.58 11.96 -4.31
N HIS A 136 -15.69 11.76 -5.29
CA HIS A 136 -15.98 10.86 -6.43
C HIS A 136 -16.13 9.42 -5.96
N THR A 137 -15.23 8.95 -5.10
CA THR A 137 -15.28 7.59 -4.58
C THR A 137 -16.53 7.34 -3.74
N ALA A 138 -16.92 8.28 -2.87
CA ALA A 138 -18.14 8.17 -2.09
C ALA A 138 -19.39 8.15 -2.97
N LYS A 139 -19.47 9.03 -3.98
CA LYS A 139 -20.59 9.09 -4.92
C LYS A 139 -20.75 7.77 -5.68
N HIS A 140 -19.66 7.21 -6.20
CA HIS A 140 -19.68 5.93 -6.91
C HIS A 140 -20.15 4.77 -5.99
N LEU A 141 -19.66 4.74 -4.76
CA LEU A 141 -19.99 3.70 -3.78
C LEU A 141 -21.37 3.86 -3.12
N GLY A 142 -22.12 4.92 -3.48
CA GLY A 142 -23.40 5.26 -2.86
C GLY A 142 -23.28 5.63 -1.38
N ALA A 143 -22.12 6.13 -0.95
CA ALA A 143 -21.87 6.51 0.43
C ALA A 143 -22.33 7.94 0.72
N ASN A 144 -22.74 8.21 1.97
CA ASN A 144 -23.09 9.55 2.40
C ASN A 144 -21.82 10.41 2.54
N LEU A 145 -21.76 11.50 1.77
CA LEU A 145 -20.63 12.43 1.71
C LEU A 145 -20.38 13.17 3.04
N ASP A 146 -21.41 13.39 3.83
CA ASP A 146 -21.32 14.12 5.11
C ASP A 146 -20.65 13.29 6.21
N SER A 147 -20.60 11.97 6.02
CA SER A 147 -20.02 11.00 6.95
C SER A 147 -18.90 10.17 6.33
N THR A 148 -18.33 10.63 5.21
CA THR A 148 -17.22 9.94 4.54
C THR A 148 -15.94 10.74 4.65
N PHE A 149 -14.87 10.07 5.10
CA PHE A 149 -13.57 10.65 5.35
C PHE A 149 -12.47 9.75 4.79
N LEU A 150 -11.31 10.33 4.52
CA LEU A 150 -10.11 9.63 4.08
C LEU A 150 -9.02 9.77 5.13
N TRP A 151 -8.30 8.69 5.44
CA TRP A 151 -7.07 8.74 6.25
C TRP A 151 -5.90 8.59 5.29
N ASP A 152 -5.01 9.58 5.27
CA ASP A 152 -3.94 9.66 4.28
C ASP A 152 -2.72 10.36 4.83
N ASP A 153 -1.54 9.92 4.43
CA ASP A 153 -0.27 10.56 4.77
C ASP A 153 0.23 11.52 3.69
N ASN A 154 -0.48 11.64 2.56
CA ASN A 154 -0.10 12.55 1.48
C ASN A 154 -0.31 14.02 1.90
N PRO A 155 0.78 14.82 2.04
CA PRO A 155 0.69 16.20 2.47
C PRO A 155 -0.15 17.09 1.56
N SER A 156 -0.23 16.76 0.26
CA SER A 156 -1.01 17.53 -0.70
C SER A 156 -2.53 17.45 -0.44
N LEU A 157 -2.99 16.48 0.36
CA LEU A 157 -4.39 16.31 0.75
C LEU A 157 -4.73 16.97 2.09
N SER A 158 -3.75 17.48 2.83
CA SER A 158 -3.92 18.02 4.19
C SER A 158 -4.90 19.20 4.32
N ASN A 159 -5.14 19.93 3.23
CA ASN A 159 -6.08 21.05 3.21
C ASN A 159 -7.54 20.63 2.93
N ASP A 160 -7.81 19.36 2.62
CA ASP A 160 -9.18 18.86 2.43
C ASP A 160 -9.80 18.56 3.80
N PRO A 161 -10.93 19.19 4.18
CA PRO A 161 -11.56 18.99 5.49
C PRO A 161 -12.07 17.56 5.73
N ARG A 162 -12.13 16.72 4.69
CA ARG A 162 -12.52 15.30 4.79
C ARG A 162 -11.32 14.37 4.88
N VAL A 163 -10.10 14.90 4.91
CA VAL A 163 -8.88 14.11 5.03
C VAL A 163 -8.30 14.27 6.43
N PHE A 164 -8.24 13.16 7.16
CA PHE A 164 -7.47 13.06 8.39
C PHE A 164 -6.03 12.73 8.01
N SER A 165 -5.16 13.74 8.02
CA SER A 165 -3.74 13.53 7.79
C SER A 165 -3.15 12.69 8.91
N ILE A 166 -2.58 11.55 8.54
CA ILE A 166 -1.79 10.72 9.45
C ILE A 166 -0.31 10.94 9.13
N SER A 167 0.56 10.91 10.14
CA SER A 167 1.99 10.86 9.84
C SER A 167 2.27 9.63 8.97
N PRO A 168 3.21 9.72 7.99
CA PRO A 168 3.78 8.56 7.33
C PRO A 168 4.30 7.54 8.36
N TYR A 169 4.90 6.44 7.90
CA TYR A 169 5.48 5.37 8.71
C TYR A 169 6.60 5.87 9.67
N SER A 170 6.21 6.59 10.72
CA SER A 170 7.06 7.44 11.56
C SER A 170 7.00 7.04 13.03
N ALA A 171 6.23 6.02 13.38
CA ALA A 171 5.86 5.71 14.75
C ALA A 171 6.11 4.24 15.15
N MET A 172 6.93 3.50 14.39
CA MET A 172 7.41 2.23 14.90
C MET A 172 8.28 2.49 16.13
N THR A 173 7.91 1.85 17.24
CA THR A 173 8.75 1.82 18.44
C THR A 173 10.08 1.12 18.11
N GLU A 174 11.14 1.39 18.87
CA GLU A 174 12.41 0.67 18.70
C GLU A 174 12.24 -0.84 18.88
N GLU A 175 11.33 -1.28 19.75
CA GLU A 175 10.93 -2.67 19.87
C GLU A 175 10.36 -3.20 18.56
N SER A 176 9.36 -2.53 17.98
CA SER A 176 8.76 -2.91 16.70
C SER A 176 9.77 -2.95 15.55
N LYS A 177 10.73 -2.01 15.53
CA LYS A 177 11.83 -2.01 14.56
C LYS A 177 12.71 -3.23 14.74
N SER A 178 13.13 -3.53 15.98
CA SER A 178 13.93 -4.72 16.27
C SER A 178 13.22 -5.99 15.82
N VAL A 179 11.92 -6.13 16.09
CA VAL A 179 11.18 -7.33 15.66
C VAL A 179 11.05 -7.40 14.13
N LEU A 180 10.87 -6.27 13.44
CA LEU A 180 10.85 -6.23 11.98
C LEU A 180 12.22 -6.60 11.39
N THR A 181 13.31 -6.06 11.93
CA THR A 181 14.67 -6.39 11.49
C THR A 181 14.96 -7.88 11.63
N THR A 182 14.69 -8.48 12.79
CA THR A 182 14.88 -9.93 12.97
C THR A 182 14.04 -10.74 11.98
N PHE A 183 12.79 -10.36 11.76
CA PHE A 183 11.95 -11.03 10.76
C PHE A 183 12.55 -10.96 9.35
N LEU A 184 13.07 -9.80 8.94
CA LEU A 184 13.71 -9.60 7.64
C LEU A 184 15.00 -10.42 7.51
N GLU A 185 15.84 -10.48 8.55
CA GLU A 185 17.05 -11.30 8.55
C GLU A 185 16.74 -12.80 8.40
N GLU A 186 15.67 -13.28 9.03
CA GLU A 186 15.25 -14.69 8.96
C GLU A 186 14.64 -15.06 7.60
N HIS A 187 13.87 -14.17 6.99
CA HIS A 187 13.05 -14.47 5.81
C HIS A 187 13.61 -13.92 4.49
N LEU A 188 14.50 -12.93 4.58
CA LEU A 188 15.14 -12.26 3.44
C LEU A 188 16.61 -11.95 3.78
N PRO A 189 17.45 -12.97 4.04
CA PRO A 189 18.85 -12.75 4.37
C PRO A 189 19.55 -11.97 3.25
N LEU A 190 20.27 -10.91 3.60
CA LEU A 190 20.86 -9.98 2.62
C LEU A 190 21.87 -10.66 1.71
N GLU A 191 22.49 -11.75 2.16
CA GLU A 191 23.42 -12.59 1.40
C GLU A 191 22.73 -13.38 0.29
N SER A 192 21.41 -13.54 0.36
CA SER A 192 20.61 -14.22 -0.68
C SER A 192 20.14 -13.27 -1.78
N LEU A 193 20.34 -11.96 -1.62
CA LEU A 193 19.92 -10.97 -2.60
C LEU A 193 20.91 -10.87 -3.75
N GLU A 194 20.39 -10.64 -4.96
CA GLU A 194 21.19 -10.38 -6.15
C GLU A 194 22.10 -9.15 -5.95
N PRO A 195 23.39 -9.20 -6.35
CA PRO A 195 24.31 -8.09 -6.16
C PRO A 195 23.85 -6.76 -6.76
N SER A 196 23.17 -6.81 -7.92
CA SER A 196 22.61 -5.63 -8.58
C SER A 196 21.48 -4.99 -7.78
N LEU A 197 20.66 -5.81 -7.11
CA LEU A 197 19.61 -5.33 -6.21
C LEU A 197 20.22 -4.69 -4.96
N ILE A 198 21.28 -5.27 -4.40
CA ILE A 198 22.01 -4.68 -3.27
C ILE A 198 22.60 -3.32 -3.66
N GLU A 199 23.26 -3.22 -4.82
CA GLU A 199 23.83 -1.96 -5.31
C GLU A 199 22.75 -0.89 -5.48
N TYR A 200 21.62 -1.26 -6.10
CA TYR A 200 20.46 -0.37 -6.24
C TYR A 200 19.94 0.11 -4.88
N MET A 201 19.75 -0.80 -3.91
CA MET A 201 19.21 -0.46 -2.60
C MET A 201 20.20 0.37 -1.75
N LEU A 202 21.51 0.17 -1.88
CA LEU A 202 22.53 1.00 -1.24
C LEU A 202 22.60 2.41 -1.84
N GLY A 203 22.30 2.54 -3.13
CA GLY A 203 22.27 3.81 -3.85
C GLY A 203 21.05 4.68 -3.54
N ALA A 204 20.05 4.17 -2.82
CA ALA A 204 18.85 4.92 -2.46
C ALA A 204 19.17 6.13 -1.56
N ASP A 205 18.33 7.17 -1.69
CA ASP A 205 18.35 8.36 -0.84
C ASP A 205 18.19 7.98 0.64
N GLU A 206 18.74 8.79 1.55
CA GLU A 206 18.81 8.44 2.97
C GLU A 206 17.44 8.10 3.59
N GLN A 207 16.38 8.79 3.16
CA GLN A 207 15.01 8.57 3.63
C GLN A 207 14.40 7.24 3.16
N ASP A 208 14.87 6.71 2.02
CA ASP A 208 14.36 5.49 1.37
C ASP A 208 15.33 4.30 1.49
N ARG A 209 16.51 4.52 2.08
CA ARG A 209 17.56 3.51 2.20
C ARG A 209 17.23 2.49 3.28
N VAL A 210 16.88 1.29 2.84
CA VAL A 210 16.49 0.17 3.70
C VAL A 210 17.61 -0.81 4.05
N ILE A 211 18.81 -0.64 3.47
CA ILE A 211 20.02 -1.39 3.84
C ILE A 211 21.22 -0.46 3.96
N ALA A 212 22.16 -0.76 4.84
CA ALA A 212 23.38 0.00 5.01
C ALA A 212 24.57 -0.91 5.30
N ARG A 213 25.78 -0.41 5.06
CA ARG A 213 27.00 -1.05 5.56
C ARG A 213 27.31 -0.55 6.95
N ASN A 214 27.45 -1.46 7.90
CA ASN A 214 27.93 -1.18 9.24
C ASN A 214 29.36 -0.61 9.16
N ALA A 215 29.58 0.55 9.79
CA ALA A 215 30.86 1.26 9.71
C ALA A 215 32.01 0.53 10.40
N GLU A 216 31.72 -0.30 11.42
CA GLU A 216 32.72 -1.01 12.21
C GLU A 216 33.02 -2.39 11.65
N THR A 217 31.98 -3.12 11.21
CA THR A 217 32.11 -4.51 10.77
C THR A 217 32.16 -4.66 9.24
N GLY A 218 31.76 -3.64 8.48
CA GLY A 218 31.64 -3.68 7.02
C GLY A 218 30.48 -4.54 6.49
N LYS A 219 29.73 -5.21 7.39
CA LYS A 219 28.60 -6.08 7.02
C LYS A 219 27.40 -5.28 6.55
N LEU A 220 26.59 -5.89 5.69
CA LEU A 220 25.30 -5.33 5.29
C LEU A 220 24.27 -5.61 6.37
N GLU A 221 23.46 -4.61 6.69
CA GLU A 221 22.41 -4.67 7.71
C GLU A 221 21.16 -3.96 7.20
N PHE A 222 19.98 -4.41 7.65
CA PHE A 222 18.74 -3.68 7.40
C PHE A 222 18.72 -2.37 8.19
N ARG A 223 18.26 -1.30 7.54
CA ARG A 223 18.02 0.00 8.15
C ARG A 223 16.54 0.32 8.02
N ILE A 224 15.84 0.48 9.14
CA ILE A 224 14.47 0.99 9.13
C ILE A 224 14.54 2.50 9.33
N PRO A 225 14.14 3.32 8.33
CA PRO A 225 14.25 4.78 8.43
C PRO A 225 13.55 5.33 9.67
N THR A 226 14.22 6.23 10.37
CA THR A 226 13.67 7.02 11.48
C THR A 226 13.11 8.31 10.91
N PHE A 227 11.80 8.52 11.03
CA PHE A 227 11.20 9.78 10.62
C PHE A 227 11.43 10.85 11.70
N HIS A 228 11.90 12.03 11.30
CA HIS A 228 12.01 13.19 12.19
C HIS A 228 10.75 14.08 12.10
N PRO A 229 9.99 14.24 13.19
CA PRO A 229 8.75 15.02 13.21
C PRO A 229 8.90 16.50 12.82
N GLU A 230 10.10 17.07 12.96
CA GLU A 230 10.37 18.50 12.74
C GLU A 230 10.28 18.94 11.27
N MET A 231 10.24 17.99 10.32
CA MET A 231 10.12 18.29 8.89
C MET A 231 8.68 18.59 8.43
N PHE A 232 7.67 18.51 9.31
CA PHE A 232 6.27 18.80 9.01
C PHE A 232 5.61 19.73 10.04
N ASN A 233 6.06 20.99 10.06
CA ASN A 233 5.40 22.23 10.53
C ASN A 233 4.54 22.22 11.84
N PRO A 234 4.81 23.11 12.81
CA PRO A 234 4.45 22.99 14.22
C PRO A 234 3.11 23.68 14.60
N ARG A 235 2.01 23.38 13.89
CA ARG A 235 0.71 24.05 14.13
C ARG A 235 -0.30 23.29 15.01
N LEU A 236 0.15 22.30 15.78
CA LEU A 236 -0.60 21.74 16.91
C LEU A 236 -0.02 22.17 18.27
N ARG A 237 0.38 23.44 18.37
CA ARG A 237 0.40 24.18 19.64
C ARG A 237 -0.68 25.26 19.59
N MET A 238 -1.91 24.87 19.87
CA MET A 238 -2.94 25.62 20.59
C MET A 238 -4.15 24.72 20.82
#